data_AF-A0A935KU34-F1
#
_entry.id   AF-A0A935KU34-F1
#
_cell.length_a   1.000
_cell.length_b   1.000
_cell.length_c   1.000
_cell.angle_alpha   90.00
_cell.angle_beta   90.00
_cell.angle_gamma   90.00
#
_symmetry.space_group_name_H-M   'P 1'
#
loop_
_entity.id
_entity.type
_entity.pdbx_description
1 polymer ?
#
loop_
_entity_poly.entity_id
_entity_poly.type
_entity_poly.pdbx_seq_one_letter_code
_entity_poly.pdbx_strand_id
1 'polypeptide(L)'
;MSMYKPSDNSPGWRIDVEKKAGITDEFICKINDTAVVSSSFPLIGDSFEKQGMFRGKKVLMSGYRTSSTITEGNGTIKTEDKYQIRVFIDDKLVDKFDF
;
A
#
# COMPACT_ATOMS: atom_id res chain seq x y z
N MET A 1 6.91 6.12 5.41
CA MET A 1 7.87 5.32 6.20
C MET A 1 7.46 5.25 7.66
N SER A 2 7.43 4.04 8.23
CA SER A 2 7.16 3.75 9.64
C SER A 2 8.10 2.71 10.23
N MET A 3 8.17 2.64 11.56
CA MET A 3 9.00 1.69 12.30
C MET A 3 8.12 0.66 13.02
N TYR A 4 8.39 -0.63 12.80
CA TYR A 4 7.75 -1.74 13.48
C TYR A 4 8.74 -2.50 14.34
N LYS A 5 8.37 -2.87 15.57
CA LYS A 5 9.21 -3.68 16.44
C LYS A 5 8.53 -5.04 16.69
N PRO A 6 9.03 -6.15 16.13
CA PRO A 6 8.39 -7.46 16.26
C PRO A 6 8.34 -7.98 17.70
N SER A 7 9.34 -7.62 18.52
CA SER A 7 9.48 -7.95 19.94
C SER A 7 10.55 -7.05 20.59
N ASP A 8 10.54 -6.93 21.91
CA ASP A 8 11.44 -6.03 22.65
C ASP A 8 12.93 -6.31 22.43
N ASN A 9 13.28 -7.57 22.15
CA ASN A 9 14.65 -8.02 21.92
C ASN A 9 15.03 -8.15 20.44
N SER A 10 14.14 -7.77 19.52
CA SER A 10 14.41 -7.81 18.08
C SER A 10 14.73 -6.43 17.51
N PRO A 11 15.61 -6.32 16.50
CA PRO A 11 15.80 -5.09 15.75
C PRO A 11 14.49 -4.59 15.15
N GLY A 12 14.27 -3.28 15.21
CA GLY A 12 13.15 -2.63 14.52
C GLY A 12 13.25 -2.82 13.00
N TRP A 13 12.10 -2.86 12.36
CA TRP A 13 11.93 -3.00 10.93
C TRP A 13 11.43 -1.67 10.37
N ARG A 14 12.13 -1.14 9.36
CA ARG A 14 11.66 0.00 8.58
C ARG A 14 10.64 -0.51 7.56
N ILE A 15 9.42 -0.03 7.65
CA ILE A 15 8.33 -0.34 6.73
C ILE A 15 8.10 0.86 5.84
N ASP A 16 8.04 0.63 4.53
CA ASP A 16 7.71 1.66 3.57
C ASP A 16 6.83 1.09 2.46
N VAL A 17 6.02 1.95 1.85
CA VAL A 17 5.25 1.62 0.66
C VAL A 17 5.64 2.60 -0.43
N GLU A 18 6.11 2.05 -1.54
CA GLU A 18 6.40 2.81 -2.74
C GLU A 18 5.23 2.71 -3.70
N LYS A 19 4.78 3.84 -4.25
CA LYS A 19 3.88 3.89 -5.40
C LYS A 19 4.71 4.05 -6.67
N LYS A 20 4.59 3.11 -7.60
CA LYS A 20 5.22 3.14 -8.91
C LYS A 20 4.17 3.38 -9.99
N ALA A 21 4.29 4.50 -10.69
CA ALA A 21 3.38 4.86 -11.76
C ALA A 21 3.50 3.91 -12.96
N GLY A 22 2.38 3.54 -13.57
CA GLY A 22 2.31 2.66 -14.74
C GLY A 22 0.94 2.71 -15.42
N ILE A 23 0.67 1.77 -16.34
CA ILE A 23 -0.68 1.60 -16.94
C ILE A 23 -1.72 1.34 -15.83
N THR A 24 -1.31 0.56 -14.83
CA THR A 24 -1.94 0.45 -13.52
C THR A 24 -0.88 0.78 -12.49
N ASP A 25 -1.18 1.67 -11.55
CA ASP A 25 -0.26 1.99 -10.45
C ASP A 25 0.07 0.70 -9.66
N GLU A 26 1.36 0.48 -9.37
CA GLU A 26 1.84 -0.62 -8.54
C GLU A 26 2.26 -0.08 -7.17
N PHE A 27 1.90 -0.81 -6.12
CA PHE A 27 2.26 -0.50 -4.74
C PHE A 27 3.16 -1.60 -4.21
N ILE A 28 4.31 -1.21 -3.65
CA ILE A 28 5.36 -2.14 -3.20
C ILE A 28 5.62 -1.90 -1.72
N CYS A 29 5.24 -2.84 -0.87
CA CYS A 29 5.62 -2.87 0.53
C CYS A 29 7.07 -3.35 0.68
N LYS A 30 7.92 -2.51 1.26
CA LYS A 30 9.32 -2.81 1.58
C LYS A 30 9.52 -2.90 3.09
N ILE A 31 10.30 -3.88 3.51
CA ILE A 31 10.77 -4.02 4.88
C ILE A 31 12.30 -4.01 4.87
N ASN A 32 12.92 -3.04 5.54
CA ASN A 32 14.36 -2.79 5.49
C ASN A 32 14.88 -2.74 4.03
N ASP A 33 14.19 -1.97 3.19
CA ASP A 33 14.41 -1.78 1.74
C ASP A 33 14.25 -3.04 0.86
N THR A 34 13.92 -4.18 1.47
CA THR A 34 13.62 -5.41 0.73
C THR A 34 12.14 -5.42 0.36
N ALA A 35 11.82 -5.58 -0.93
CA ALA A 35 10.44 -5.75 -1.37
C ALA A 35 9.87 -7.07 -0.82
N VAL A 36 8.74 -6.99 -0.12
CA VAL A 36 8.09 -8.16 0.51
C VAL A 36 6.78 -8.49 -0.18
N VAL A 37 6.02 -7.47 -0.58
CA VAL A 37 4.73 -7.62 -1.26
C VAL A 37 4.63 -6.53 -2.32
N SER A 38 4.18 -6.86 -3.52
CA SER A 38 3.71 -5.88 -4.50
C SER A 38 2.33 -6.24 -5.04
N SER A 39 1.55 -5.22 -5.38
CA SER A 39 0.23 -5.40 -5.98
C SER A 39 -0.25 -4.14 -6.69
N SER A 40 -1.23 -4.32 -7.56
CA SER A 40 -1.92 -3.26 -8.29
C SER A 40 -3.42 -3.44 -8.11
N PHE A 41 -4.18 -2.34 -8.24
CA PHE A 41 -5.62 -2.42 -8.27
C PHE A 41 -6.09 -3.20 -9.50
N PRO A 42 -7.09 -4.10 -9.35
CA PRO A 42 -7.68 -4.76 -10.50
C PRO A 42 -8.36 -3.73 -11.43
N LEU A 43 -8.52 -4.09 -12.70
CA LEU A 43 -9.24 -3.24 -13.66
C LEU A 43 -10.69 -2.99 -13.22
N ILE A 44 -11.31 -3.96 -12.55
CA ILE A 44 -12.65 -3.88 -11.99
C ILE A 44 -12.53 -4.11 -10.49
N GLY A 45 -12.84 -3.07 -9.71
CA GLY A 45 -12.76 -3.08 -8.26
C GLY A 45 -11.84 -2.01 -7.71
N ASP A 46 -12.13 -1.59 -6.47
CA ASP A 46 -11.46 -0.47 -5.81
C ASP A 46 -10.62 -0.91 -4.62
N SER A 47 -10.35 -2.21 -4.51
CA SER A 47 -9.55 -2.78 -3.44
C SER A 47 -8.71 -3.96 -3.90
N PHE A 48 -7.59 -4.18 -3.22
CA PHE A 48 -6.83 -5.42 -3.33
C PHE A 48 -6.35 -5.88 -1.95
N GLU A 49 -6.06 -7.17 -1.84
CA GLU A 49 -5.29 -7.73 -0.74
C GLU A 49 -4.20 -8.65 -1.29
N LYS A 50 -2.99 -8.51 -0.76
CA LYS A 50 -1.86 -9.35 -1.15
C LYS A 50 -1.01 -9.71 0.06
N GLN A 51 -0.63 -10.98 0.14
CA GLN A 51 0.18 -11.52 1.23
C GLN A 51 1.59 -11.82 0.75
N GLY A 52 2.54 -11.69 1.68
CA GLY A 52 3.92 -12.14 1.58
C GLY A 52 4.46 -12.53 2.95
N MET A 53 5.75 -12.81 3.02
CA MET A 53 6.42 -13.27 4.24
C MET A 53 7.73 -12.51 4.45
N PHE A 54 7.99 -12.07 5.68
CA PHE A 54 9.27 -11.50 6.06
C PHE A 54 9.75 -12.07 7.39
N ARG A 55 10.90 -12.76 7.37
CA ARG A 55 11.51 -13.40 8.56
C ARG A 55 10.51 -14.28 9.35
N GLY A 56 9.70 -15.06 8.64
CA GLY A 56 8.70 -15.96 9.23
C GLY A 56 7.42 -15.28 9.71
N LYS A 57 7.29 -13.96 9.55
CA LYS A 57 6.07 -13.20 9.86
C LYS A 57 5.23 -13.00 8.61
N LYS A 58 3.91 -13.11 8.75
CA LYS A 58 2.95 -12.84 7.67
C LYS A 58 2.89 -11.33 7.45
N VAL A 59 3.06 -10.90 6.21
CA VAL A 59 2.89 -9.49 5.82
C VAL A 59 1.70 -9.42 4.88
N LEU A 60 0.69 -8.65 5.26
CA LEU A 60 -0.50 -8.39 4.44
C LEU A 60 -0.49 -6.92 4.03
N MET A 61 -0.66 -6.69 2.73
CA MET A 61 -0.88 -5.37 2.15
C MET A 61 -2.31 -5.29 1.63
N SER A 62 -3.08 -4.33 2.11
CA SER A 62 -4.45 -4.06 1.67
C SER A 62 -4.51 -2.66 1.07
N GLY A 63 -5.01 -2.54 -0.15
CA GLY A 63 -5.16 -1.26 -0.85
C GLY A 63 -6.63 -0.93 -1.05
N TYR A 64 -6.95 0.36 -0.91
CA TYR A 64 -8.24 0.93 -1.28
C TYR A 64 -8.04 2.16 -2.18
N ARG A 65 -8.83 2.27 -3.25
CA ARG A 65 -8.84 3.38 -4.21
C ARG A 65 -10.16 4.11 -4.09
N THR A 66 -10.13 5.43 -4.12
CA THR A 66 -11.33 6.27 -4.29
C THR A 66 -11.13 7.15 -5.51
N SER A 67 -12.02 7.00 -6.49
CA SER A 67 -12.05 7.83 -7.68
C SER A 67 -13.06 8.96 -7.51
N SER A 68 -12.63 10.20 -7.74
CA SER A 68 -13.50 11.37 -7.74
C SER A 68 -13.51 11.99 -9.14
N THR A 69 -14.71 12.24 -9.68
CA THR A 69 -14.88 12.95 -10.94
C THR A 69 -15.13 14.42 -10.66
N ILE A 70 -14.28 15.28 -11.21
CA ILE A 70 -14.39 16.73 -11.09
C ILE A 70 -14.70 17.27 -12.49
N THR A 71 -15.82 17.98 -12.61
CA THR A 71 -16.09 18.79 -13.81
C THR A 71 -15.51 20.17 -13.59
N GLU A 72 -14.46 20.49 -14.33
CA GLU A 72 -13.83 21.80 -14.31
C GLU A 72 -14.77 22.86 -14.92
N GLY A 73 -14.56 24.13 -14.60
CA GLY A 73 -15.41 25.23 -15.07
C GLY A 73 -15.43 25.43 -16.60
N ASN A 74 -14.53 24.78 -17.33
CA ASN A 74 -14.47 24.74 -18.80
C ASN A 74 -15.22 23.52 -19.40
N GLY A 75 -15.90 22.71 -18.58
CA GLY A 75 -16.59 21.49 -18.99
C GLY A 75 -15.71 20.24 -19.09
N THR A 76 -14.40 20.34 -18.80
CA THR A 76 -13.48 19.20 -18.81
C THR A 76 -13.76 18.30 -17.63
N ILE A 77 -13.87 17.00 -17.89
CA ILE A 77 -14.03 15.98 -16.85
C ILE A 77 -12.64 15.44 -16.50
N LYS A 78 -12.25 15.61 -15.24
CA LYS A 78 -11.02 15.04 -14.68
C LYS A 78 -11.36 13.99 -13.64
N THR A 79 -10.74 12.82 -13.75
CA THR A 79 -10.78 11.79 -12.70
C THR A 79 -9.52 11.90 -11.86
N GLU A 80 -9.70 12.01 -10.55
CA GLU A 80 -8.61 11.97 -9.57
C GLU A 80 -8.77 10.73 -8.70
N ASP A 81 -7.74 9.87 -8.71
CA ASP A 81 -7.67 8.69 -7.85
C ASP A 81 -6.86 9.00 -6.60
N LYS A 82 -7.44 8.69 -5.44
CA LYS A 82 -6.75 8.69 -4.14
C LYS A 82 -6.57 7.26 -3.67
N TYR A 83 -5.40 6.95 -3.15
CA TYR A 83 -5.06 5.60 -2.73
C TYR A 83 -4.72 5.55 -1.25
N GLN A 84 -5.18 4.51 -0.59
CA GLN A 84 -4.82 4.19 0.78
C GLN A 84 -4.30 2.78 0.86
N ILE A 85 -3.05 2.60 1.26
CA ILE A 85 -2.41 1.31 1.44
C ILE A 85 -2.19 1.07 2.93
N ARG A 86 -2.65 -0.07 3.44
CA ARG A 86 -2.46 -0.52 4.82
C ARG A 86 -1.53 -1.72 4.84
N VAL A 87 -0.59 -1.72 5.77
CA VAL A 87 0.33 -2.84 5.96
C VAL A 87 0.08 -3.45 7.33
N PHE A 88 -0.08 -4.77 7.36
CA PHE A 88 -0.26 -5.56 8.56
C PHE A 88 0.86 -6.58 8.69
N ILE A 89 1.30 -6.82 9.92
CA ILE A 89 2.25 -7.89 10.25
C ILE A 89 1.60 -8.78 11.31
N ASP A 90 1.48 -10.09 11.02
CA ASP A 90 0.70 -11.04 11.83
C ASP A 90 -0.67 -10.48 12.23
N ASP A 91 -1.39 -9.95 11.23
CA ASP A 91 -2.74 -9.38 11.33
C ASP A 91 -2.87 -8.11 12.20
N LYS A 92 -1.75 -7.55 12.69
CA LYS A 92 -1.73 -6.23 13.37
C LYS A 92 -1.43 -5.12 12.38
N LEU A 93 -2.28 -4.08 12.37
CA LEU A 93 -2.03 -2.88 11.58
C LEU A 93 -0.72 -2.23 12.05
N VAL A 94 0.23 -2.11 11.14
CA VAL A 94 1.49 -1.46 11.40
C VAL A 94 1.43 0.00 10.99
N ASP A 95 0.93 0.27 9.78
CA ASP A 95 0.80 1.63 9.29
C ASP A 95 -0.17 1.75 8.11
N LYS A 96 -0.48 3.01 7.76
CA LYS A 96 -1.33 3.44 6.66
C LYS A 96 -0.59 4.50 5.82
N PHE A 97 -0.60 4.33 4.51
CA PHE A 97 0.07 5.20 3.54
C PHE A 97 -0.98 5.75 2.58
N ASP A 98 -1.11 7.07 2.49
CA ASP A 98 -2.01 7.75 1.55
C ASP A 98 -1.21 8.32 0.36
N PHE A 99 -1.74 8.17 -0.85
CA PHE A 99 -1.17 8.68 -2.11
C PHE A 99 -2.23 9.39 -2.96
#